data_AF-A0A3Q3MSW3-F1
#
_entry.id   AF-A0A3Q3MSW3-F1
#
_cell.length_a   1.000
_cell.length_b   1.000
_cell.length_c   1.000
_cell.angle_alpha   90.00
_cell.angle_beta   90.00
_cell.angle_gamma   90.00
#
_symmetry.space_group_name_H-M   'P 1'
#
loop_
_entity.id
_entity.type
_entity.pdbx_description
1 polymer ?
#
loop_
_entity_poly.entity_id
_entity_poly.type
_entity_poly.pdbx_seq_one_letter_code
_entity_poly.pdbx_strand_id
1 'polypeptide(L)'
;MSLTLLLATLGLLVHGSSGQITLTQSPGSQSVVPGQTVNIKCKASSDVGSYLHWYLQKPGEAPKLLIYYATNRQSGVSDRFSGSGSGTDFTLTISRVQAEDAAVYYCQSYHSINSQAVFTQ
;
A
#
# COMPACT_ATOMS: atom_id res chain seq x y z
N MET A 1 -24.36 5.07 6.09
CA MET A 1 -23.46 6.09 5.49
C MET A 1 -22.18 5.35 5.12
N SER A 2 -21.94 5.16 3.83
CA SER A 2 -20.84 4.33 3.31
C SER A 2 -19.70 5.23 2.86
N LEU A 3 -18.47 4.90 3.24
CA LEU A 3 -17.28 5.72 2.95
C LEU A 3 -16.62 5.22 1.66
N THR A 4 -16.27 6.09 0.72
CA THR A 4 -15.74 5.69 -0.60
C THR A 4 -14.26 6.06 -0.72
N LEU A 5 -13.39 5.08 -1.01
CA LEU A 5 -11.94 5.26 -1.22
C LEU A 5 -11.65 5.17 -2.73
N LEU A 6 -11.06 6.19 -3.36
CA LEU A 6 -10.81 6.26 -4.81
C LEU A 6 -9.31 6.29 -5.14
N LEU A 7 -8.83 5.34 -5.95
CA LEU A 7 -7.46 5.27 -6.51
C LEU A 7 -7.51 5.47 -8.03
N ALA A 8 -6.85 6.52 -8.54
CA ALA A 8 -6.78 6.80 -9.98
C ALA A 8 -5.69 5.94 -10.66
N THR A 9 -5.97 5.41 -11.86
CA THR A 9 -4.99 4.70 -12.69
C THR A 9 -4.73 5.48 -13.99
N LEU A 10 -3.48 5.89 -14.23
CA LEU A 10 -3.01 6.47 -15.49
C LEU A 10 -2.01 5.49 -16.12
N GLY A 11 -2.38 4.84 -17.23
CA GLY A 11 -1.53 3.88 -17.94
C GLY A 11 -0.81 4.52 -19.13
N LEU A 12 0.53 4.55 -19.10
CA LEU A 12 1.40 4.83 -20.25
C LEU A 12 2.16 3.55 -20.63
N LEU A 13 2.11 3.15 -21.90
CA LEU A 13 2.80 1.98 -22.44
C LEU A 13 4.26 2.33 -22.77
N VAL A 14 5.22 1.67 -22.12
CA VAL A 14 6.64 1.71 -22.52
C VAL A 14 7.17 0.27 -22.62
N HIS A 15 7.74 -0.09 -23.78
CA HIS A 15 8.37 -1.39 -24.02
C HIS A 15 9.89 -1.29 -23.82
N GLY A 16 10.43 -2.10 -22.89
CA GLY A 16 11.81 -2.65 -22.92
C GLY A 16 12.81 -2.15 -21.86
N SER A 17 13.14 -2.99 -20.86
CA SER A 17 14.49 -3.26 -20.31
C SER A 17 14.39 -4.18 -19.07
N SER A 18 15.43 -4.95 -18.78
CA SER A 18 15.47 -5.98 -17.71
C SER A 18 15.16 -5.43 -16.30
N GLY A 19 14.18 -6.03 -15.60
CA GLY A 19 14.12 -6.05 -14.13
C GLY A 19 13.23 -5.05 -13.38
N GLN A 20 12.26 -4.36 -14.00
CA GLN A 20 11.37 -3.45 -13.25
C GLN A 20 10.39 -4.23 -12.34
N ILE A 21 10.43 -3.97 -11.02
CA ILE A 21 9.44 -4.52 -10.08
C ILE A 21 8.18 -3.66 -10.13
N THR A 22 7.06 -4.28 -10.49
CA THR A 22 5.75 -3.63 -10.51
C THR A 22 4.93 -4.08 -9.31
N LEU A 23 4.19 -3.16 -8.71
CA LEU A 23 3.25 -3.44 -7.62
C LEU A 23 1.82 -3.41 -8.14
N THR A 24 1.05 -4.43 -7.79
CA THR A 24 -0.39 -4.51 -8.10
C THR A 24 -1.19 -4.51 -6.81
N GLN A 25 -2.08 -3.52 -6.63
CA GLN A 25 -2.94 -3.44 -5.46
C GLN A 25 -4.36 -3.95 -5.73
N SER A 26 -4.97 -4.57 -4.73
CA SER A 26 -6.38 -4.96 -4.77
C SER A 26 -7.04 -4.92 -3.39
N PRO A 27 -8.34 -4.59 -3.29
CA PRO A 27 -9.19 -4.09 -4.37
C PRO A 27 -8.80 -2.65 -4.77
N GLY A 28 -9.13 -2.24 -6.01
CA GLY A 28 -8.83 -0.87 -6.48
C GLY A 28 -9.67 0.22 -5.81
N SER A 29 -10.86 -0.13 -5.33
CA SER A 29 -11.68 0.70 -4.44
C SER A 29 -12.57 -0.19 -3.60
N GLN A 30 -12.95 0.27 -2.42
CA GLN A 30 -13.88 -0.44 -1.56
C GLN A 30 -14.69 0.57 -0.76
N SER A 31 -15.98 0.29 -0.60
CA SER A 31 -16.82 1.01 0.35
C SER A 31 -17.08 0.14 1.57
N VAL A 32 -16.97 0.75 2.74
CA VAL A 32 -16.85 0.04 4.02
C VAL A 32 -17.73 0.72 5.06
N VAL A 33 -18.36 -0.08 5.90
CA VAL A 33 -19.11 0.43 7.06
C VAL A 33 -18.16 0.55 8.26
N PRO A 34 -18.23 1.64 9.05
CA PRO A 34 -17.45 1.75 10.27
C PRO A 34 -17.62 0.53 11.19
N GLY A 35 -16.52 0.12 11.82
CA GLY A 35 -16.44 -1.09 12.65
C GLY A 35 -16.03 -2.36 11.90
N GLN A 36 -16.11 -2.40 10.57
CA GLN A 36 -15.64 -3.55 9.79
C GLN A 36 -14.12 -3.63 9.71
N THR A 37 -13.62 -4.79 9.27
CA THR A 37 -12.20 -5.00 8.94
C THR A 37 -12.02 -5.02 7.44
N VAL A 38 -10.98 -4.35 6.95
CA VAL A 38 -10.59 -4.31 5.53
C VAL A 38 -9.19 -4.86 5.35
N ASN A 39 -8.99 -5.55 4.23
CA ASN A 39 -7.69 -6.04 3.80
C ASN A 39 -7.37 -5.48 2.41
N ILE A 40 -6.26 -4.76 2.30
CA ILE A 40 -5.73 -4.23 1.06
C ILE A 40 -4.48 -5.06 0.73
N LYS A 41 -4.49 -5.71 -0.43
CA LYS A 41 -3.38 -6.54 -0.90
C LYS A 41 -2.47 -5.74 -1.81
N CYS A 42 -1.18 -6.04 -1.73
CA CYS A 42 -0.18 -5.58 -2.67
C CYS A 42 0.65 -6.77 -3.12
N LYS A 43 0.73 -6.98 -4.44
CA LYS A 43 1.49 -8.04 -5.07
C LYS A 43 2.64 -7.44 -5.88
N ALA A 44 3.87 -7.79 -5.52
CA ALA A 44 5.05 -7.46 -6.30
C ALA A 44 5.26 -8.49 -7.42
N SER A 45 5.77 -8.05 -8.57
CA SER A 45 6.12 -8.93 -9.69
C SER A 45 7.34 -9.82 -9.42
N SER A 46 8.09 -9.55 -8.36
CA SER A 46 9.28 -10.31 -7.93
C SER A 46 9.49 -10.14 -6.42
N ASP A 47 10.32 -11.00 -5.84
CA ASP A 47 10.62 -10.99 -4.40
C ASP A 47 11.29 -9.65 -4.00
N VAL A 48 10.67 -8.94 -3.06
CA VAL A 48 11.20 -7.70 -2.45
C VAL A 48 11.51 -7.87 -0.96
N GLY A 49 11.62 -9.11 -0.48
CA GLY A 49 11.86 -9.45 0.91
C GLY A 49 10.78 -8.86 1.82
N SER A 50 11.21 -8.03 2.78
CA SER A 50 10.32 -7.24 3.63
C SER A 50 10.32 -5.76 3.28
N TYR A 51 10.98 -5.33 2.20
CA TYR A 51 11.17 -3.91 1.84
C TYR A 51 9.91 -3.28 1.21
N LEU A 52 8.78 -3.44 1.88
CA LEU A 52 7.50 -2.86 1.50
C LEU A 52 6.99 -1.91 2.59
N HIS A 53 6.43 -0.80 2.17
CA HIS A 53 5.89 0.25 3.00
C HIS A 53 4.45 0.53 2.59
N TRP A 54 3.60 0.86 3.55
CA TRP A 54 2.21 1.26 3.34
C TRP A 54 2.03 2.72 3.71
N TYR A 55 1.36 3.46 2.83
CA TYR A 55 1.08 4.88 3.00
C TYR A 55 -0.41 5.16 2.93
N LEU A 56 -0.83 6.16 3.70
CA LEU A 56 -2.14 6.78 3.66
C LEU A 56 -2.01 8.16 3.03
N GLN A 57 -2.89 8.51 2.09
CA GLN A 57 -2.98 9.86 1.55
C GLN A 57 -4.43 10.36 1.60
N LYS A 58 -4.65 11.44 2.36
CA LYS A 58 -5.93 12.15 2.36
C LYS A 58 -5.96 13.20 1.23
N PRO A 59 -7.14 13.57 0.71
CA PRO A 59 -7.25 14.61 -0.31
C PRO A 59 -6.55 15.91 0.13
N GLY A 60 -5.60 16.39 -0.68
CA GLY A 60 -4.85 17.61 -0.40
C GLY A 60 -3.71 17.47 0.63
N GLU A 61 -3.47 16.27 1.17
CA GLU A 61 -2.37 16.01 2.10
C GLU A 61 -1.22 15.22 1.45
N ALA A 62 -0.03 15.37 2.01
CA ALA A 62 1.11 14.53 1.66
C ALA A 62 0.90 13.08 2.16
N PRO A 63 1.43 12.06 1.46
CA PRO A 63 1.40 10.68 1.94
C PRO A 63 2.04 10.53 3.33
N LYS A 64 1.36 9.80 4.22
CA LYS A 64 1.81 9.48 5.58
C LYS A 64 2.13 8.00 5.70
N LEU A 65 3.30 7.68 6.25
CA LEU A 65 3.72 6.30 6.46
C LEU A 65 2.87 5.64 7.57
N LEU A 66 2.29 4.48 7.25
CA LEU A 66 1.54 3.64 8.18
C LEU A 66 2.37 2.48 8.71
N ILE A 67 2.88 1.67 7.77
CA ILE A 67 3.65 0.45 8.06
C ILE A 67 4.94 0.49 7.24
N TYR A 68 6.05 0.09 7.84
CA TYR A 68 7.34 -0.05 7.19
C TYR A 68 7.92 -1.44 7.41
N TYR A 69 8.83 -1.86 6.53
CA TYR A 69 9.37 -3.23 6.51
C TYR A 69 8.30 -4.32 6.60
N ALA A 70 7.22 -4.16 5.82
CA ALA A 70 6.03 -5.00 5.71
C ALA A 70 5.15 -5.14 6.96
N THR A 71 5.72 -5.11 8.17
CA THR A 71 5.02 -5.45 9.42
C THR A 71 5.15 -4.41 10.53
N ASN A 72 6.16 -3.54 10.50
CA ASN A 72 6.41 -2.59 11.57
C ASN A 72 5.49 -1.38 11.45
N ARG A 73 4.65 -1.14 12.46
CA ARG A 73 3.78 0.03 12.49
C ARG A 73 4.56 1.28 12.89
N GLN A 74 4.38 2.35 12.14
CA GLN A 74 5.02 3.64 12.44
C GLN A 74 4.50 4.22 13.77
N SER A 75 5.37 4.89 14.52
CA SER A 75 4.99 5.51 15.78
C SER A 75 3.87 6.53 15.60
N GLY A 76 2.88 6.53 16.51
CA GLY A 76 1.70 7.38 16.45
C GLY A 76 0.57 6.85 15.55
N VAL A 77 0.79 5.78 14.77
CA VAL A 77 -0.27 5.12 14.00
C VAL A 77 -1.09 4.21 14.93
N SER A 78 -2.41 4.25 14.78
CA SER A 78 -3.34 3.43 15.58
C SER A 78 -3.05 1.93 15.44
N ASP A 79 -3.21 1.20 16.56
CA ASP A 79 -3.17 -0.25 16.64
C ASP A 79 -4.14 -0.97 15.68
N ARG A 80 -5.16 -0.26 15.19
CA ARG A 80 -6.11 -0.75 14.19
C ARG A 80 -5.45 -1.13 12.87
N PHE A 81 -4.31 -0.53 12.55
CA PHE A 81 -3.53 -0.80 11.35
C PHE A 81 -2.46 -1.87 11.63
N SER A 82 -2.39 -2.86 10.76
CA SER A 82 -1.32 -3.87 10.76
C SER A 82 -0.93 -4.25 9.34
N GLY A 83 0.36 -4.54 9.14
CA GLY A 83 0.87 -5.09 7.90
C GLY A 83 1.32 -6.53 8.08
N SER A 84 1.28 -7.30 6.99
CA SER A 84 1.71 -8.69 6.93
C SER A 84 2.26 -9.02 5.54
N GLY A 85 3.00 -10.12 5.45
CA GLY A 85 3.54 -10.65 4.20
C GLY A 85 5.05 -10.45 4.04
N SER A 86 5.57 -11.05 2.98
CA SER A 86 6.98 -11.05 2.60
C SER A 86 7.12 -11.58 1.16
N GLY A 87 8.27 -11.33 0.54
CA GLY A 87 8.55 -11.82 -0.81
C GLY A 87 7.74 -11.05 -1.83
N THR A 88 6.67 -11.66 -2.33
CA THR A 88 5.81 -11.09 -3.39
C THR A 88 4.44 -10.62 -2.91
N ASP A 89 3.96 -11.10 -1.76
CA ASP A 89 2.56 -10.94 -1.37
C ASP A 89 2.46 -10.28 0.02
N PHE A 90 1.76 -9.15 0.05
CA PHE A 90 1.64 -8.29 1.22
C PHE A 90 0.19 -7.89 1.46
N THR A 91 -0.17 -7.68 2.71
CA THR A 91 -1.51 -7.24 3.10
C THR A 91 -1.44 -6.17 4.18
N LEU A 92 -2.12 -5.04 3.96
CA LEU A 92 -2.50 -4.09 4.99
C LEU A 92 -3.89 -4.45 5.51
N THR A 93 -4.00 -4.61 6.82
CA THR A 93 -5.26 -4.83 7.51
C THR A 93 -5.61 -3.59 8.33
N ILE A 94 -6.85 -3.13 8.17
CA ILE A 94 -7.44 -2.06 8.96
C ILE A 94 -8.62 -2.65 9.71
N SER A 95 -8.46 -2.85 11.01
CA SER A 95 -9.53 -3.35 11.88
C SER A 95 -10.38 -2.20 12.41
N ARG A 96 -11.65 -2.48 12.70
CA ARG A 96 -12.58 -1.51 13.31
C ARG A 96 -12.58 -0.17 12.57
N VAL A 97 -12.70 -0.18 11.25
CA VAL A 97 -12.61 1.01 10.35
C VAL A 97 -13.42 2.18 10.89
N GLN A 98 -12.91 3.40 10.76
CA GLN A 98 -13.54 4.64 11.20
C GLN A 98 -13.71 5.61 10.02
N ALA A 99 -14.48 6.70 10.21
CA ALA A 99 -14.79 7.64 9.14
C ALA A 99 -13.55 8.42 8.66
N GLU A 100 -12.59 8.63 9.54
CA GLU A 100 -11.31 9.27 9.28
C GLU A 100 -10.34 8.41 8.45
N ASP A 101 -10.65 7.12 8.27
CA ASP A 101 -9.88 6.20 7.43
C ASP A 101 -10.22 6.36 5.93
N ALA A 102 -11.14 7.28 5.60
CA ALA A 102 -11.40 7.77 4.24
C ALA A 102 -10.15 8.37 3.61
N ALA A 103 -9.47 7.62 2.76
CA ALA A 103 -8.23 8.04 2.14
C ALA A 103 -7.86 7.15 0.94
N VAL A 104 -6.71 7.44 0.37
CA VAL A 104 -6.05 6.58 -0.58
C VAL A 104 -4.92 5.82 0.08
N TYR A 105 -4.79 4.53 -0.23
CA TYR A 105 -3.76 3.66 0.35
C TYR A 105 -2.84 3.14 -0.75
N TYR A 106 -1.54 3.30 -0.55
CA TYR A 106 -0.52 2.87 -1.50
C TYR A 106 0.49 1.94 -0.82
N CYS A 107 0.87 0.87 -1.50
CA CYS A 107 2.10 0.17 -1.17
C CYS A 107 3.27 0.74 -1.97
N GLN A 108 4.46 0.73 -1.40
CA GLN A 108 5.68 1.11 -2.10
C GLN A 108 6.77 0.13 -1.71
N SER A 109 7.55 -0.32 -2.68
CA SER A 109 8.69 -1.19 -2.42
C SER A 109 9.99 -0.43 -2.64
N TYR A 110 10.96 -0.63 -1.74
CA TYR A 110 12.32 -0.17 -1.91
C TYR A 110 13.17 -1.37 -2.31
N HIS A 111 13.76 -1.33 -3.49
CA HIS A 111 14.66 -2.38 -3.92
C HIS A 111 15.81 -1.78 -4.72
N SER A 112 16.96 -2.45 -4.62
CA SER A 112 18.16 -2.06 -5.36
C SER A 112 18.22 -2.86 -6.65
N ILE A 113 17.87 -2.24 -7.77
CA ILE A 113 18.15 -2.81 -9.10
C ILE A 113 19.52 -2.29 -9.51
N ASN A 114 20.47 -3.17 -9.79
CA ASN A 114 21.81 -2.79 -10.27
C ASN A 114 22.51 -1.72 -9.40
N SER A 115 22.41 -1.83 -8.07
CA SER A 115 22.97 -0.86 -7.10
C SER A 115 22.34 0.54 -7.12
N GLN A 116 21.14 0.71 -7.71
CA GLN A 116 20.36 1.94 -7.62
C GLN A 116 19.08 1.72 -6.83
N ALA A 117 18.82 2.64 -5.88
CA ALA A 117 17.56 2.72 -5.15
C ALA A 117 16.43 3.12 -6.11
N VAL A 118 15.49 2.21 -6.37
CA VAL A 118 14.31 2.50 -7.20
C VAL A 118 13.07 2.52 -6.32
N PHE A 119 12.26 3.56 -6.49
CA PHE A 119 10.96 3.69 -5.86
C PHE A 119 9.88 3.23 -6.84
N THR A 120 9.17 2.16 -6.51
CA THR A 120 8.00 1.73 -7.27
C THR A 120 6.75 1.83 -6.41
N GLN A 121 5.77 2.54 -6.94
CA GLN A 121 4.43 2.75 -6.38
C GLN A 121 3.42 2.13 -7.33
#